data_AF-A0ABC8SCT9-F1
#
_entry.id   AF-A0ABC8SCT9-F1
#
_cell.length_a   1.000
_cell.length_b   1.000
_cell.length_c   1.000
_cell.angle_alpha   90.00
_cell.angle_beta   90.00
_cell.angle_gamma   90.00
#
_symmetry.space_group_name_H-M   'P 1'
#
loop_
_entity.id
_entity.type
_entity.pdbx_description
1 polymer ?
#
loop_
_entity_poly.entity_id
_entity_poly.type
_entity_poly.pdbx_seq_one_letter_code
_entity_poly.pdbx_strand_id
1 'polypeptide(L)'
;MTELIPGLQGDIPSNSPKGVPFVAGKQKVAACAKHFLGDGGTTEGINENNTVISRHGLLSIHMPAYYNSIIQGVATVMISYSSWNGVKMHANRDLITGYLKNTMRFRGFVISDWEGIDRITSPPHANYTYSILTGITAGIDMIMVPSNYTEFIDGLTSLVKNNFIPMSRIDDAVKRILRVKFVMGLFENPLADYSMTKYLGAQEHRELAREAVRKSLVLLKNDESADNPLLPLPKKASKILVAGSHADNIGNQCGGWTIEWQGLSGNITAGTTILTAIKNTVDPKTEVVYIEKPDAAYVKSEKFSYAIVVVGEPPYAETFGDSLNLTIPEPGPSTIKNVCGAIRCVVVLITGRPVMIQPYVDTITALVAAWLPGTEGQGVADVLFGDYGFTGKLSHTWFKTVDQLPMNVGDKHYDPLYPFGFGLTTKPTKVT
;
A
#
# COMPACT_ATOMS: atom_id res chain seq x y z
N MET A 1 -9.16 6.03 12.34
CA MET A 1 -10.30 6.63 11.59
C MET A 1 -9.79 6.92 10.17
N THR A 2 -10.60 6.74 9.13
CA THR A 2 -10.17 6.78 7.72
C THR A 2 -10.06 8.21 7.18
N GLU A 3 -9.04 8.96 7.58
CA GLU A 3 -8.90 10.39 7.22
C GLU A 3 -8.59 10.66 5.73
N LEU A 4 -8.23 9.63 4.96
CA LEU A 4 -7.93 9.79 3.53
C LEU A 4 -9.17 10.16 2.71
N ILE A 5 -10.36 9.67 3.09
CA ILE A 5 -11.61 9.93 2.39
C ILE A 5 -11.97 11.43 2.41
N PRO A 6 -12.06 12.11 3.57
CA PRO A 6 -12.28 13.56 3.59
C PRO A 6 -11.11 14.34 2.99
N GLY A 7 -9.88 13.84 3.04
CA GLY A 7 -8.76 14.43 2.29
C GLY A 7 -9.04 14.50 0.78
N LEU A 8 -9.47 13.38 0.19
CA LEU A 8 -9.77 13.24 -1.24
C LEU A 8 -11.07 13.93 -1.66
N GLN A 9 -12.13 13.80 -0.85
CA GLN A 9 -13.49 14.25 -1.19
C GLN A 9 -13.81 15.65 -0.64
N GLY A 10 -13.07 16.13 0.36
CA GLY A 10 -13.48 17.24 1.23
C GLY A 10 -14.30 16.75 2.43
N ASP A 11 -14.36 17.58 3.47
CA ASP A 11 -15.11 17.28 4.69
C ASP A 11 -16.62 17.29 4.44
N ILE A 12 -17.27 16.19 4.81
CA ILE A 12 -18.73 16.10 4.76
C ILE A 12 -19.34 17.07 5.79
N PRO A 13 -20.35 17.89 5.44
CA PRO A 13 -20.99 18.79 6.39
C PRO A 13 -21.57 18.01 7.58
N SER A 14 -21.43 18.56 8.80
CA SER A 14 -21.81 17.90 10.06
C SER A 14 -23.27 17.43 10.13
N ASN A 15 -24.17 18.10 9.42
CA ASN A 15 -25.60 17.77 9.37
C ASN A 15 -26.00 16.87 8.19
N SER A 16 -25.03 16.32 7.45
CA SER A 16 -25.31 15.46 6.30
C SER A 16 -25.85 14.10 6.75
N PRO A 17 -26.84 13.53 6.04
CA PRO A 17 -27.31 12.18 6.33
C PRO A 17 -26.17 11.15 6.17
N LYS A 18 -25.98 10.26 7.15
CA LYS A 18 -24.94 9.22 7.07
C LYS A 18 -25.19 8.29 5.88
N GLY A 19 -24.10 7.90 5.20
CA GLY A 19 -24.13 6.97 4.07
C GLY A 19 -24.46 7.59 2.72
N VAL A 20 -24.67 8.92 2.64
CA VAL A 20 -24.74 9.64 1.36
C VAL A 20 -23.34 9.89 0.80
N PRO A 21 -23.13 9.75 -0.53
CA PRO A 21 -21.85 10.09 -1.13
C PRO A 21 -21.62 11.61 -1.01
N PHE A 22 -20.37 12.04 -0.91
CA PHE A 22 -19.99 13.44 -0.84
C PHE A 22 -18.71 13.72 -1.64
N VAL A 23 -18.67 14.82 -2.37
CA VAL A 23 -17.45 15.41 -2.95
C VAL A 23 -17.66 16.91 -2.99
N ALA A 24 -16.74 17.70 -2.42
CA ALA A 24 -16.94 19.13 -2.20
C ALA A 24 -16.92 19.98 -3.50
N GLY A 25 -16.42 19.44 -4.61
CA GLY A 25 -16.46 20.09 -5.92
C GLY A 25 -15.24 19.77 -6.79
N LYS A 26 -15.00 20.60 -7.83
CA LYS A 26 -14.05 20.34 -8.92
C LYS A 26 -12.56 20.22 -8.54
N GLN A 27 -12.18 20.56 -7.30
CA GLN A 27 -10.81 20.40 -6.77
C GLN A 27 -10.65 19.14 -5.91
N LYS A 28 -11.70 18.33 -5.79
CA LYS A 28 -11.76 17.08 -5.03
C LYS A 28 -12.16 15.95 -5.97
N VAL A 29 -11.97 14.72 -5.51
CA VAL A 29 -12.22 13.50 -6.29
C VAL A 29 -13.16 12.56 -5.55
N ALA A 30 -13.97 11.80 -6.29
CA ALA A 30 -14.74 10.70 -5.70
C ALA A 30 -13.77 9.61 -5.21
N ALA A 31 -13.81 9.28 -3.93
CA ALA A 31 -13.01 8.20 -3.36
C ALA A 31 -13.73 6.85 -3.47
N CYS A 32 -12.94 5.77 -3.37
CA CYS A 32 -13.40 4.40 -3.43
C CYS A 32 -12.88 3.61 -2.22
N ALA A 33 -13.78 3.06 -1.40
CA ALA A 33 -13.39 2.08 -0.39
C ALA A 33 -13.30 0.69 -1.04
N LYS A 34 -12.12 0.05 -0.97
CA LYS A 34 -11.85 -1.21 -1.67
C LYS A 34 -10.94 -2.16 -0.87
N HIS A 35 -11.03 -3.48 -1.05
CA HIS A 35 -12.02 -4.21 -1.89
C HIS A 35 -13.02 -4.97 -1.02
N PHE A 36 -14.31 -4.67 -1.18
CA PHE A 36 -15.40 -5.14 -0.31
C PHE A 36 -15.70 -6.63 -0.55
N LEU A 37 -15.54 -7.52 0.44
CA LEU A 37 -14.80 -7.32 1.68
C LEU A 37 -14.10 -8.61 2.09
N GLY A 38 -13.11 -8.49 2.98
CA GLY A 38 -12.32 -9.63 3.42
C GLY A 38 -11.18 -9.99 2.46
N ASP A 39 -10.84 -9.08 1.54
CA ASP A 39 -9.72 -9.21 0.61
C ASP A 39 -8.38 -9.50 1.32
N GLY A 40 -8.11 -8.86 2.46
CA GLY A 40 -6.91 -9.11 3.27
C GLY A 40 -6.95 -10.38 4.14
N GLY A 41 -7.96 -11.23 4.02
CA GLY A 41 -8.17 -12.42 4.87
C GLY A 41 -8.08 -13.76 4.13
N THR A 42 -7.58 -13.76 2.89
CA THR A 42 -7.56 -14.95 2.05
C THR A 42 -6.65 -16.04 2.61
N THR A 43 -7.01 -17.30 2.39
CA THR A 43 -6.22 -18.46 2.81
C THR A 43 -4.79 -18.34 2.29
N GLU A 44 -3.81 -18.49 3.20
CA GLU A 44 -2.37 -18.37 2.94
C GLU A 44 -1.93 -17.02 2.35
N GLY A 45 -2.80 -16.01 2.34
CA GLY A 45 -2.53 -14.71 1.73
C GLY A 45 -2.51 -14.74 0.19
N ILE A 46 -3.07 -15.79 -0.43
CA ILE A 46 -3.15 -15.90 -1.89
C ILE A 46 -4.15 -14.86 -2.41
N ASN A 47 -3.73 -14.05 -3.38
CA ASN A 47 -4.58 -13.03 -3.98
C ASN A 47 -5.85 -13.64 -4.60
N GLU A 48 -6.99 -12.93 -4.50
CA GLU A 48 -8.30 -13.33 -5.05
C GLU A 48 -8.92 -14.64 -4.51
N ASN A 49 -8.27 -15.27 -3.53
CA ASN A 49 -8.67 -16.57 -3.03
C ASN A 49 -9.88 -16.49 -2.07
N ASN A 50 -10.13 -17.57 -1.35
CA ASN A 50 -11.22 -17.69 -0.39
C ASN A 50 -10.78 -17.22 1.00
N THR A 51 -11.55 -16.32 1.59
CA THR A 51 -11.45 -15.90 2.98
C THR A 51 -12.36 -16.79 3.82
N VAL A 52 -11.76 -17.65 4.64
CA VAL A 52 -12.47 -18.64 5.48
C VAL A 52 -12.54 -18.15 6.91
N ILE A 53 -13.68 -17.54 7.27
CA ILE A 53 -13.87 -16.95 8.60
C ILE A 53 -15.35 -16.93 8.99
N SER A 54 -15.63 -17.02 10.29
CA SER A 54 -16.99 -16.85 10.79
C SER A 54 -17.54 -15.46 10.47
N ARG A 55 -18.87 -15.31 10.43
CA ARG A 55 -19.50 -14.00 10.24
C ARG A 55 -19.08 -13.00 11.33
N HIS A 56 -18.89 -13.47 12.56
CA HIS A 56 -18.39 -12.61 13.63
C HIS A 56 -17.00 -12.07 13.28
N GLY A 57 -16.06 -12.93 12.91
CA GLY A 57 -14.71 -12.53 12.53
C GLY A 57 -14.69 -11.60 11.31
N LEU A 58 -15.50 -11.89 10.28
CA LEU A 58 -15.64 -11.01 9.13
C LEU A 58 -16.07 -9.60 9.53
N LEU A 59 -17.10 -9.50 10.39
CA LEU A 59 -17.65 -8.22 10.83
C LEU A 59 -16.78 -7.49 11.86
N SER A 60 -15.99 -8.21 12.65
CA SER A 60 -15.12 -7.61 13.67
C SER A 60 -13.78 -7.15 13.12
N ILE A 61 -13.26 -7.80 12.06
CA ILE A 61 -11.93 -7.51 11.50
C ILE A 61 -12.04 -6.74 10.18
N HIS A 62 -12.81 -7.24 9.21
CA HIS A 62 -12.76 -6.76 7.83
C HIS A 62 -13.82 -5.71 7.48
N MET A 63 -14.92 -5.64 8.25
CA MET A 63 -16.01 -4.69 8.03
C MET A 63 -15.81 -3.28 8.65
N PRO A 64 -15.17 -3.08 9.82
CA PRO A 64 -15.25 -1.81 10.55
C PRO A 64 -14.81 -0.58 9.74
N ALA A 65 -13.79 -0.72 8.89
CA ALA A 65 -13.31 0.38 8.06
C ALA A 65 -14.36 0.81 7.01
N TYR A 66 -15.17 -0.11 6.47
CA TYR A 66 -16.26 0.25 5.55
C TYR A 66 -17.33 1.10 6.22
N TYR A 67 -17.71 0.77 7.46
CA TYR A 67 -18.64 1.59 8.21
C TYR A 67 -18.12 3.03 8.36
N ASN A 68 -16.85 3.19 8.75
CA ASN A 68 -16.21 4.50 8.88
C ASN A 68 -16.19 5.26 7.54
N SER A 69 -15.82 4.59 6.45
CA SER A 69 -15.83 5.17 5.11
C SER A 69 -17.22 5.65 4.68
N ILE A 70 -18.27 4.86 4.96
CA ILE A 70 -19.66 5.17 4.60
C ILE A 70 -20.19 6.37 5.39
N ILE A 71 -19.90 6.47 6.69
CA ILE A 71 -20.35 7.63 7.49
C ILE A 71 -19.58 8.91 7.14
N GLN A 72 -18.36 8.80 6.62
CA GLN A 72 -17.58 9.91 6.05
C GLN A 72 -17.98 10.25 4.60
N GLY A 73 -18.97 9.56 4.05
CA GLY A 73 -19.56 9.86 2.75
C GLY A 73 -18.75 9.39 1.55
N VAL A 74 -17.99 8.29 1.67
CA VAL A 74 -17.29 7.69 0.52
C VAL A 74 -18.22 7.53 -0.67
N ALA A 75 -17.77 7.97 -1.84
CA ALA A 75 -18.61 8.04 -3.04
C ALA A 75 -18.88 6.66 -3.65
N THR A 76 -17.89 5.77 -3.61
CA THR A 76 -17.96 4.46 -4.26
C THR A 76 -17.39 3.34 -3.37
N VAL A 77 -17.84 2.11 -3.63
CA VAL A 77 -17.29 0.90 -3.02
C VAL A 77 -17.01 -0.12 -4.12
N MET A 78 -15.78 -0.63 -4.18
CA MET A 78 -15.38 -1.64 -5.15
C MET A 78 -15.42 -3.04 -4.52
N ILE A 79 -15.97 -4.00 -5.23
CA ILE A 79 -16.12 -5.39 -4.77
C ILE A 79 -14.82 -6.18 -5.00
N SER A 80 -14.39 -6.98 -4.01
CA SER A 80 -13.21 -7.84 -4.09
C SER A 80 -13.41 -9.04 -5.03
N TYR A 81 -12.35 -9.49 -5.71
CA TYR A 81 -12.34 -10.78 -6.42
C TYR A 81 -12.53 -12.00 -5.52
N SER A 82 -12.19 -11.84 -4.24
CA SER A 82 -12.16 -12.91 -3.25
C SER A 82 -13.52 -13.55 -3.05
N SER A 83 -13.51 -14.68 -2.36
CA SER A 83 -14.72 -15.33 -1.85
C SER A 83 -14.77 -15.22 -0.34
N TRP A 84 -15.96 -15.23 0.24
CA TRP A 84 -16.14 -15.46 1.67
C TRP A 84 -16.85 -16.80 1.88
N ASN A 85 -16.18 -17.73 2.56
CA ASN A 85 -16.65 -19.10 2.78
C ASN A 85 -17.19 -19.78 1.50
N GLY A 86 -16.46 -19.61 0.39
CA GLY A 86 -16.77 -20.20 -0.92
C GLY A 86 -17.73 -19.40 -1.80
N VAL A 87 -18.33 -18.31 -1.29
CA VAL A 87 -19.21 -17.44 -2.08
C VAL A 87 -18.42 -16.27 -2.65
N LYS A 88 -18.34 -16.17 -3.97
CA LYS A 88 -17.72 -15.04 -4.68
C LYS A 88 -18.33 -13.72 -4.24
N MET A 89 -17.50 -12.74 -3.89
CA MET A 89 -17.98 -11.44 -3.42
C MET A 89 -18.79 -10.71 -4.50
N HIS A 90 -18.39 -10.79 -5.78
CA HIS A 90 -19.18 -10.27 -6.91
C HIS A 90 -20.56 -10.92 -7.10
N ALA A 91 -20.79 -12.09 -6.50
CA ALA A 91 -22.09 -12.79 -6.50
C ALA A 91 -22.84 -12.66 -5.17
N ASN A 92 -22.25 -12.02 -4.15
CA ASN A 92 -22.77 -12.07 -2.79
C ASN A 92 -23.84 -11.01 -2.53
N ARG A 93 -25.08 -11.31 -2.91
CA ARG A 93 -26.23 -10.44 -2.71
C ARG A 93 -26.47 -10.06 -1.25
N ASP A 94 -26.24 -10.99 -0.33
CA ASP A 94 -26.48 -10.79 1.09
C ASP A 94 -25.54 -9.73 1.68
N LEU A 95 -24.27 -9.71 1.26
CA LEU A 95 -23.33 -8.69 1.67
C LEU A 95 -23.50 -7.37 0.90
N ILE A 96 -23.61 -7.42 -0.44
CA ILE A 96 -23.71 -6.21 -1.26
C ILE A 96 -25.04 -5.49 -1.03
N THR A 97 -26.15 -6.17 -1.26
CA THR A 97 -27.47 -5.58 -1.11
C THR A 97 -27.93 -5.62 0.34
N GLY A 98 -27.87 -6.79 0.99
CA GLY A 98 -28.40 -6.99 2.34
C GLY A 98 -27.63 -6.20 3.41
N TYR A 99 -26.30 -6.15 3.34
CA TYR A 99 -25.49 -5.50 4.36
C TYR A 99 -25.07 -4.08 3.95
N LEU A 100 -24.31 -3.92 2.86
CA LEU A 100 -23.78 -2.62 2.45
C LEU A 100 -24.88 -1.61 2.09
N LYS A 101 -25.79 -1.94 1.17
CA LYS A 101 -26.86 -1.02 0.75
C LYS A 101 -27.96 -0.88 1.79
N ASN A 102 -28.40 -1.98 2.39
CA ASN A 102 -29.60 -1.99 3.25
C ASN A 102 -29.27 -1.74 4.72
N THR A 103 -28.31 -2.46 5.30
CA THR A 103 -27.95 -2.31 6.73
C THR A 103 -27.09 -1.07 6.97
N MET A 104 -25.98 -0.89 6.24
CA MET A 104 -25.09 0.28 6.37
C MET A 104 -25.61 1.52 5.65
N ARG A 105 -26.75 1.41 4.96
CA ARG A 105 -27.44 2.50 4.26
C ARG A 105 -26.57 3.20 3.22
N PHE A 106 -25.59 2.52 2.61
CA PHE A 106 -24.77 3.10 1.55
C PHE A 106 -25.63 3.60 0.38
N ARG A 107 -25.43 4.85 -0.03
CA ARG A 107 -26.16 5.54 -1.11
C ARG A 107 -25.27 5.98 -2.28
N GLY A 108 -23.96 5.75 -2.21
CA GLY A 108 -23.08 5.80 -3.38
C GLY A 108 -23.36 4.62 -4.33
N PHE A 109 -22.48 4.43 -5.31
CA PHE A 109 -22.57 3.29 -6.23
C PHE A 109 -21.50 2.23 -5.95
N VAL A 110 -21.86 0.98 -6.17
CA VAL A 110 -21.01 -0.20 -6.06
C VAL A 110 -20.41 -0.51 -7.43
N ILE A 111 -19.09 -0.62 -7.52
CA ILE A 111 -18.37 -0.95 -8.75
C ILE A 111 -17.74 -2.34 -8.65
N SER A 112 -17.69 -3.10 -9.74
CA SER A 112 -16.86 -4.31 -9.79
C SER A 112 -15.38 -3.95 -9.85
N ASP A 113 -14.52 -4.85 -9.37
CA ASP A 113 -13.14 -4.88 -9.85
C ASP A 113 -13.03 -5.22 -11.36
N TRP A 114 -11.83 -5.10 -11.92
CA TRP A 114 -11.50 -5.35 -13.32
C TRP A 114 -11.84 -6.79 -13.74
N GLU A 115 -12.80 -6.96 -14.66
CA GLU A 115 -13.29 -8.31 -15.05
C GLU A 115 -13.78 -9.14 -13.85
N GLY A 116 -14.17 -8.49 -12.75
CA GLY A 116 -14.49 -9.22 -11.53
C GLY A 116 -15.75 -10.09 -11.63
N ILE A 117 -16.70 -9.73 -12.51
CA ILE A 117 -17.85 -10.59 -12.78
C ILE A 117 -17.48 -11.80 -13.63
N ASP A 118 -16.48 -11.67 -14.51
CA ASP A 118 -15.94 -12.75 -15.33
C ASP A 118 -15.35 -13.84 -14.43
N ARG A 119 -14.68 -13.43 -13.36
CA ARG A 119 -14.05 -14.30 -12.34
C ARG A 119 -15.03 -14.88 -11.32
N ILE A 120 -16.34 -14.71 -11.52
CA ILE A 120 -17.36 -15.48 -10.79
C ILE A 120 -17.30 -16.95 -11.21
N THR A 121 -17.03 -17.24 -12.49
CA THR A 121 -16.97 -18.61 -13.01
C THR A 121 -15.55 -19.16 -13.00
N SER A 122 -15.43 -20.50 -13.07
CA SER A 122 -14.16 -21.19 -13.27
C SER A 122 -14.26 -22.12 -14.48
N PRO A 123 -13.48 -21.90 -15.56
CA PRO A 123 -12.55 -20.78 -15.75
C PRO A 123 -13.28 -19.41 -15.82
N PRO A 124 -12.56 -18.28 -15.64
CA PRO A 124 -13.15 -16.95 -15.82
C PRO A 124 -13.83 -16.83 -17.18
N HIS A 125 -14.95 -16.12 -17.23
CA HIS A 125 -15.72 -15.84 -18.44
C HIS A 125 -16.40 -17.09 -19.09
N ALA A 126 -16.36 -18.27 -18.47
CA ALA A 126 -16.97 -19.49 -19.01
C ALA A 126 -18.49 -19.41 -19.26
N ASN A 127 -19.19 -18.57 -18.50
CA ASN A 127 -20.61 -18.28 -18.71
C ASN A 127 -20.90 -16.82 -18.40
N TYR A 128 -20.62 -15.93 -19.36
CA TYR A 128 -20.71 -14.50 -19.14
C TYR A 128 -22.15 -14.01 -18.92
N THR A 129 -23.15 -14.62 -19.56
CA THR A 129 -24.57 -14.33 -19.28
C THR A 129 -24.90 -14.57 -17.80
N TYR A 130 -24.42 -15.68 -17.22
CA TYR A 130 -24.55 -15.95 -15.79
C TYR A 130 -23.79 -14.91 -14.94
N SER A 131 -22.59 -14.50 -15.35
CA SER A 131 -21.81 -13.46 -14.67
C SER A 131 -22.55 -12.11 -14.63
N ILE A 132 -23.13 -11.67 -15.76
CA ILE A 132 -23.92 -10.44 -15.84
C ILE A 132 -25.14 -10.54 -14.92
N LEU A 133 -25.93 -11.61 -15.07
CA LEU A 133 -27.14 -11.82 -14.27
C LEU A 133 -26.81 -11.80 -12.78
N THR A 134 -25.80 -12.56 -12.36
CA THR A 134 -25.40 -12.74 -10.97
C THR A 134 -24.84 -11.46 -10.38
N GLY A 135 -23.91 -10.77 -11.06
CA GLY A 135 -23.31 -9.54 -10.56
C GLY A 135 -24.32 -8.39 -10.41
N ILE A 136 -25.19 -8.21 -11.40
CA ILE A 136 -26.21 -7.14 -11.38
C ILE A 136 -27.28 -7.42 -10.33
N THR A 137 -27.75 -8.67 -10.20
CA THR A 137 -28.77 -9.04 -9.20
C THR A 137 -28.20 -9.10 -7.77
N ALA A 138 -26.90 -9.35 -7.60
CA ALA A 138 -26.23 -9.22 -6.31
C ALA A 138 -26.24 -7.77 -5.80
N GLY A 139 -26.26 -6.80 -6.71
CA GLY A 139 -26.42 -5.39 -6.39
C GLY A 139 -25.29 -4.50 -6.88
N ILE A 140 -24.40 -4.97 -7.76
CA ILE A 140 -23.37 -4.11 -8.36
C ILE A 140 -24.04 -3.08 -9.28
N ASP A 141 -23.57 -1.83 -9.24
CA ASP A 141 -24.18 -0.71 -9.97
C ASP A 141 -23.43 -0.38 -11.26
N MET A 142 -22.10 -0.51 -11.25
CA MET A 142 -21.21 -0.25 -12.39
C MET A 142 -20.26 -1.42 -12.59
N ILE A 143 -20.15 -1.91 -13.83
CA ILE A 143 -19.26 -3.02 -14.18
C ILE A 143 -18.03 -2.50 -14.91
N MET A 144 -16.86 -2.86 -14.41
CA MET A 144 -15.56 -2.62 -15.04
C MET A 144 -15.28 -3.76 -16.05
N VAL A 145 -15.80 -3.61 -17.27
CA VAL A 145 -15.73 -4.59 -18.39
C VAL A 145 -14.40 -4.57 -19.14
N PRO A 146 -13.42 -3.78 -18.69
CA PRO A 146 -12.54 -2.83 -19.43
C PRO A 146 -12.50 -2.76 -20.98
N SER A 147 -12.87 -3.80 -21.73
CA SER A 147 -12.64 -3.89 -23.17
C SER A 147 -13.89 -4.31 -23.96
N ASN A 148 -14.47 -5.49 -23.70
CA ASN A 148 -15.59 -6.02 -24.50
C ASN A 148 -16.97 -5.47 -24.08
N TYR A 149 -17.13 -4.14 -24.11
CA TYR A 149 -18.36 -3.48 -23.63
C TYR A 149 -19.61 -3.85 -24.44
N THR A 150 -19.47 -4.19 -25.72
CA THR A 150 -20.60 -4.59 -26.57
C THR A 150 -21.26 -5.87 -26.08
N GLU A 151 -20.47 -6.89 -25.75
CA GLU A 151 -20.98 -8.15 -25.20
C GLU A 151 -21.73 -7.93 -23.89
N PHE A 152 -21.16 -7.12 -22.99
CA PHE A 152 -21.81 -6.77 -21.73
C PHE A 152 -23.15 -6.04 -21.95
N ILE A 153 -23.18 -5.02 -22.81
CA ILE A 153 -24.39 -4.23 -23.09
C ILE A 153 -25.46 -5.10 -23.72
N ASP A 154 -25.12 -5.94 -24.71
CA ASP A 154 -26.06 -6.82 -25.39
C ASP A 154 -26.61 -7.88 -24.43
N GLY A 155 -25.73 -8.50 -23.63
CA GLY A 155 -26.11 -9.47 -22.61
C GLY A 155 -27.03 -8.89 -21.55
N LEU A 156 -26.68 -7.74 -20.97
CA LEU A 156 -27.52 -7.05 -19.99
C LEU A 156 -28.86 -6.62 -20.58
N THR A 157 -28.85 -6.06 -21.80
CA THR A 157 -30.07 -5.65 -22.51
C THR A 157 -30.99 -6.84 -22.75
N SER A 158 -30.44 -7.99 -23.15
CA SER A 158 -31.21 -9.23 -23.33
C SER A 158 -31.82 -9.71 -22.02
N LEU A 159 -31.05 -9.73 -20.93
CA LEU A 159 -31.53 -10.15 -19.61
C LEU A 159 -32.66 -9.26 -19.08
N VAL A 160 -32.60 -7.95 -19.34
CA VAL A 160 -33.67 -7.00 -18.97
C VAL A 160 -34.91 -7.18 -19.86
N LYS A 161 -34.74 -7.26 -21.19
CA LYS A 161 -35.86 -7.45 -22.15
C LYS A 161 -36.64 -8.74 -21.88
N ASN A 162 -35.95 -9.78 -21.44
CA ASN A 162 -36.54 -11.07 -21.10
C ASN A 162 -36.96 -11.19 -19.63
N ASN A 163 -36.97 -10.09 -18.87
CA ASN A 163 -37.40 -10.02 -17.46
C ASN A 163 -36.59 -10.85 -16.45
N PHE A 164 -35.38 -11.31 -16.81
CA PHE A 164 -34.45 -11.94 -15.86
C PHE A 164 -33.87 -10.92 -14.87
N ILE A 165 -33.72 -9.67 -15.31
CA ILE A 165 -33.35 -8.53 -14.45
C ILE A 165 -34.49 -7.51 -14.49
N PRO A 166 -35.12 -7.19 -13.34
CA PRO A 166 -36.21 -6.23 -13.33
C PRO A 166 -35.67 -4.80 -13.57
N MET A 167 -36.45 -3.97 -14.27
CA MET A 167 -36.11 -2.56 -14.50
C MET A 167 -35.82 -1.79 -13.20
N SER A 168 -36.48 -2.14 -12.09
CA SER A 168 -36.20 -1.53 -10.78
C SER A 168 -34.75 -1.73 -10.29
N ARG A 169 -34.08 -2.81 -10.70
CA ARG A 169 -32.65 -3.01 -10.42
C ARG A 169 -31.79 -2.07 -11.25
N ILE A 170 -32.12 -1.89 -12.53
CA ILE A 170 -31.45 -0.93 -13.42
C ILE A 170 -31.64 0.50 -12.90
N ASP A 171 -32.86 0.85 -12.51
CA ASP A 171 -33.17 2.17 -11.95
C ASP A 171 -32.40 2.45 -10.65
N ASP A 172 -32.25 1.46 -9.75
CA ASP A 172 -31.41 1.61 -8.55
C ASP A 172 -29.93 1.86 -8.92
N ALA A 173 -29.38 1.09 -9.87
CA ALA A 173 -27.99 1.24 -10.32
C ALA A 173 -27.74 2.64 -10.90
N VAL A 174 -28.57 3.03 -11.87
CA VAL A 174 -28.47 4.31 -12.56
C VAL A 174 -28.68 5.47 -11.60
N LYS A 175 -29.67 5.40 -10.68
CA LYS A 175 -29.91 6.43 -9.66
C LYS A 175 -28.69 6.64 -8.77
N ARG A 176 -27.95 5.59 -8.42
CA ARG A 176 -26.72 5.70 -7.60
C ARG A 176 -25.57 6.32 -8.38
N ILE A 177 -25.37 5.91 -9.63
CA ILE A 177 -24.34 6.47 -10.51
C ILE A 177 -24.61 7.96 -10.74
N LEU A 178 -25.84 8.32 -11.13
CA LEU A 178 -26.23 9.70 -11.37
C LEU A 178 -26.13 10.53 -10.08
N ARG A 179 -26.54 10.00 -8.92
CA ARG A 179 -26.36 10.69 -7.63
C ARG A 179 -24.91 11.10 -7.41
N VAL A 180 -23.95 10.19 -7.57
CA VAL A 180 -22.54 10.52 -7.36
C VAL A 180 -22.07 11.58 -8.36
N LYS A 181 -22.43 11.45 -9.65
CA LYS A 181 -22.07 12.42 -10.69
C LYS A 181 -22.62 13.83 -10.42
N PHE A 182 -23.88 13.94 -10.00
CA PHE A 182 -24.49 15.23 -9.62
C PHE A 182 -23.88 15.79 -8.34
N VAL A 183 -23.72 14.97 -7.29
CA VAL A 183 -23.15 15.41 -6.01
C VAL A 183 -21.73 15.97 -6.18
N MET A 184 -20.92 15.35 -7.04
CA MET A 184 -19.55 15.81 -7.28
C MET A 184 -19.43 16.99 -8.26
N GLY A 185 -20.55 17.50 -8.78
CA GLY A 185 -20.57 18.62 -9.72
C GLY A 185 -20.04 18.28 -11.12
N LEU A 186 -20.08 17.00 -11.53
CA LEU A 186 -19.55 16.55 -12.81
C LEU A 186 -20.38 17.08 -14.00
N PHE A 187 -21.67 17.37 -13.80
CA PHE A 187 -22.52 17.97 -14.83
C PHE A 187 -22.20 19.46 -15.01
N GLU A 188 -21.81 20.15 -13.95
CA GLU A 188 -21.42 21.56 -13.97
C GLU A 188 -19.98 21.74 -14.47
N ASN A 189 -19.08 20.80 -14.15
CA ASN A 189 -17.66 20.86 -14.52
C ASN A 189 -17.22 19.53 -15.17
N PRO A 190 -17.66 19.21 -16.39
CA PRO A 190 -17.36 17.94 -17.05
C PRO A 190 -15.96 17.88 -17.68
N LEU A 191 -15.30 19.02 -17.86
CA LEU A 191 -14.00 19.14 -18.52
C LEU A 191 -12.90 19.47 -17.52
N ALA A 192 -11.67 19.09 -17.87
CA ALA A 192 -10.49 19.37 -17.08
C ALA A 192 -10.22 20.88 -16.97
N ASP A 193 -9.81 21.31 -15.77
CA ASP A 193 -9.30 22.66 -15.51
C ASP A 193 -7.77 22.64 -15.63
N TYR A 194 -7.24 23.05 -16.78
CA TYR A 194 -5.80 23.00 -17.04
C TYR A 194 -4.95 23.88 -16.10
N SER A 195 -5.56 24.84 -15.39
CA SER A 195 -4.87 25.61 -14.36
C SER A 195 -4.41 24.76 -13.16
N MET A 196 -4.98 23.55 -13.01
CA MET A 196 -4.62 22.58 -11.95
C MET A 196 -3.33 21.80 -12.24
N THR A 197 -2.81 21.85 -13.47
CA THR A 197 -1.59 21.11 -13.86
C THR A 197 -0.37 21.50 -13.02
N LYS A 198 -0.34 22.73 -12.49
CA LYS A 198 0.70 23.21 -11.56
C LYS A 198 0.82 22.40 -10.26
N TYR A 199 -0.22 21.66 -9.86
CA TYR A 199 -0.18 20.83 -8.66
C TYR A 199 0.50 19.47 -8.90
N LEU A 200 0.68 19.05 -10.16
CA LEU A 200 1.37 17.81 -10.47
C LEU A 200 2.84 17.91 -10.07
N GLY A 201 3.24 17.13 -9.06
CA GLY A 201 4.61 17.13 -8.55
C GLY A 201 5.04 18.43 -7.86
N ALA A 202 4.07 19.24 -7.39
CA ALA A 202 4.34 20.48 -6.66
C ALA A 202 5.23 20.26 -5.42
N GLN A 203 6.07 21.25 -5.14
CA GLN A 203 7.10 21.13 -4.09
C GLN A 203 6.48 20.92 -2.71
N GLU A 204 5.37 21.58 -2.40
CA GLU A 204 4.66 21.43 -1.13
C GLU A 204 4.12 20.01 -0.93
N HIS A 205 3.73 19.33 -2.02
CA HIS A 205 3.29 17.94 -1.98
C HIS A 205 4.47 16.98 -1.77
N ARG A 206 5.62 17.29 -2.37
CA ARG A 206 6.87 16.56 -2.13
C ARG A 206 7.36 16.74 -0.70
N GLU A 207 7.20 17.91 -0.11
CA GLU A 207 7.52 18.15 1.30
C GLU A 207 6.62 17.35 2.24
N LEU A 208 5.32 17.30 1.94
CA LEU A 208 4.39 16.43 2.67
C LEU A 208 4.74 14.94 2.50
N ALA A 209 5.11 14.51 1.30
CA ALA A 209 5.54 13.14 1.05
C ALA A 209 6.85 12.82 1.80
N ARG A 210 7.85 13.70 1.79
CA ARG A 210 9.08 13.59 2.60
C ARG A 210 8.75 13.46 4.09
N GLU A 211 7.78 14.24 4.59
CA GLU A 211 7.30 14.11 5.96
C GLU A 211 6.64 12.76 6.24
N ALA A 212 5.81 12.26 5.32
CA ALA A 212 5.17 10.96 5.45
C ALA A 212 6.21 9.83 5.46
N VAL A 213 7.24 9.92 4.59
CA VAL A 213 8.38 8.99 4.57
C VAL A 213 9.05 8.96 5.94
N ARG A 214 9.58 10.07 6.44
CA ARG A 214 10.32 10.05 7.72
C ARG A 214 9.48 9.53 8.91
N LYS A 215 8.17 9.73 8.89
CA LYS A 215 7.24 9.24 9.93
C LYS A 215 6.87 7.76 9.77
N SER A 216 6.95 7.20 8.56
CA SER A 216 6.66 5.78 8.31
C SER A 216 7.81 4.85 8.71
N LEU A 217 9.04 5.36 8.69
CA LEU A 217 10.25 4.59 8.99
C LEU A 217 10.22 4.03 10.42
N VAL A 218 10.39 2.71 10.54
CA VAL A 218 10.44 2.00 11.83
C VAL A 218 11.86 1.53 12.10
N LEU A 219 12.44 2.00 13.20
CA LEU A 219 13.74 1.56 13.67
C LEU A 219 13.58 0.24 14.44
N LEU A 220 14.05 -0.86 13.85
CA LEU A 220 13.90 -2.22 14.38
C LEU A 220 15.06 -2.62 15.29
N LYS A 221 16.26 -2.15 14.97
CA LYS A 221 17.47 -2.38 15.76
C LYS A 221 18.32 -1.12 15.71
N ASN A 222 18.93 -0.78 16.84
CA ASN A 222 20.00 0.22 16.93
C ASN A 222 20.82 -0.17 18.15
N ASP A 223 21.78 -1.09 17.95
CA ASP A 223 22.46 -1.84 19.02
C ASP A 223 22.76 -0.99 20.28
N GLU A 224 22.13 -1.38 21.40
CA GLU A 224 22.19 -0.70 22.70
C GLU A 224 23.37 -1.20 23.57
N SER A 225 24.06 -2.27 23.13
CA SER A 225 25.14 -2.90 23.91
C SER A 225 26.44 -2.07 23.95
N ALA A 226 26.53 -1.02 23.13
CA ALA A 226 27.59 -0.04 23.17
C ALA A 226 27.05 1.26 23.76
N ASP A 227 27.83 1.94 24.61
CA ASP A 227 27.57 3.31 25.09
C ASP A 227 27.38 4.37 23.95
N ASN A 228 27.44 3.94 22.68
CA ASN A 228 27.35 4.71 21.46
C ASN A 228 26.43 4.00 20.42
N PRO A 229 25.12 4.34 20.34
CA PRO A 229 24.24 3.85 19.27
C PRO A 229 24.76 4.30 17.89
N LEU A 230 24.44 3.54 16.83
CA LEU A 230 24.88 3.90 15.47
C LEU A 230 24.04 5.05 14.89
N LEU A 231 22.72 5.01 15.07
CA LEU A 231 21.82 6.09 14.63
C LEU A 231 21.57 7.07 15.79
N PRO A 232 21.56 8.40 15.51
CA PRO A 232 21.78 9.03 14.20
C PRO A 232 23.26 9.06 13.76
N LEU A 233 23.49 8.94 12.45
CA LEU A 233 24.82 8.97 11.83
C LEU A 233 25.41 10.40 11.83
N PRO A 234 26.73 10.57 12.02
CA PRO A 234 27.35 11.87 11.88
C PRO A 234 27.40 12.26 10.40
N LYS A 235 26.86 13.46 10.08
CA LYS A 235 26.90 14.03 8.72
C LYS A 235 28.32 14.28 8.23
N LYS A 236 29.26 14.52 9.14
CA LYS A 236 30.68 14.73 8.84
C LYS A 236 31.47 13.46 9.16
N ALA A 237 32.03 12.86 8.13
CA ALA A 237 32.94 11.72 8.21
C ALA A 237 34.04 11.86 7.15
N SER A 238 35.12 11.09 7.24
CA SER A 238 36.14 11.12 6.19
C SER A 238 35.62 10.48 4.91
N LYS A 239 35.03 9.29 5.03
CA LYS A 239 34.58 8.46 3.92
C LYS A 239 33.47 7.51 4.38
N ILE A 240 32.39 7.39 3.62
CA ILE A 240 31.26 6.51 3.92
C ILE A 240 30.92 5.63 2.73
N LEU A 241 30.36 4.46 2.99
CA LEU A 241 29.88 3.54 1.96
C LEU A 241 28.35 3.58 1.88
N VAL A 242 27.82 3.73 0.68
CA VAL A 242 26.43 3.42 0.35
C VAL A 242 26.42 2.21 -0.57
N ALA A 243 25.61 1.20 -0.25
CA ALA A 243 25.56 -0.04 -1.01
C ALA A 243 24.14 -0.59 -1.13
N GLY A 244 23.97 -1.61 -1.98
CA GLY A 244 22.72 -2.34 -2.16
C GLY A 244 21.91 -1.89 -3.38
N SER A 245 21.13 -2.83 -3.91
CA SER A 245 20.35 -2.75 -5.15
C SER A 245 19.24 -1.68 -5.12
N HIS A 246 18.87 -1.18 -3.94
CA HIS A 246 17.81 -0.20 -3.77
C HIS A 246 18.33 1.20 -3.43
N ALA A 247 19.65 1.39 -3.28
CA ALA A 247 20.20 2.67 -2.85
C ALA A 247 20.02 3.78 -3.89
N ASP A 248 20.21 3.47 -5.18
CA ASP A 248 20.09 4.45 -6.27
C ASP A 248 19.04 4.04 -7.31
N ASN A 249 17.84 3.68 -6.83
CA ASN A 249 16.79 3.16 -7.68
C ASN A 249 15.41 3.70 -7.26
N ILE A 250 14.94 4.76 -7.94
CA ILE A 250 13.67 5.42 -7.61
C ILE A 250 12.48 4.46 -7.77
N GLY A 251 12.52 3.60 -8.79
CA GLY A 251 11.48 2.61 -9.05
C GLY A 251 11.32 1.60 -7.91
N ASN A 252 12.43 1.05 -7.43
CA ASN A 252 12.42 0.08 -6.33
C ASN A 252 11.91 0.69 -5.01
N GLN A 253 12.25 1.95 -4.70
CA GLN A 253 11.72 2.61 -3.49
C GLN A 253 10.25 3.04 -3.62
N CYS A 254 9.69 3.09 -4.83
CA CYS A 254 8.26 3.33 -5.03
C CYS A 254 7.42 2.04 -4.99
N GLY A 255 7.91 0.94 -5.57
CA GLY A 255 7.19 -0.33 -5.66
C GLY A 255 6.11 -0.36 -6.75
N GLY A 256 5.14 -1.27 -6.60
CA GLY A 256 4.02 -1.41 -7.55
C GLY A 256 3.11 -0.18 -7.59
N TRP A 257 2.20 -0.15 -8.56
CA TRP A 257 1.29 0.99 -8.78
C TRP A 257 2.00 2.35 -8.97
N THR A 258 3.23 2.34 -9.50
CA THR A 258 4.01 3.54 -9.79
C THR A 258 4.44 3.56 -11.24
N ILE A 259 3.90 4.49 -12.03
CA ILE A 259 4.00 4.60 -13.49
C ILE A 259 3.35 3.40 -14.21
N GLU A 260 3.83 2.18 -13.95
CA GLU A 260 3.27 0.93 -14.45
C GLU A 260 2.50 0.18 -13.36
N TRP A 261 1.63 -0.75 -13.77
CA TRP A 261 0.85 -1.60 -12.87
C TRP A 261 1.73 -2.35 -11.86
N GLN A 262 2.70 -3.12 -12.34
CA GLN A 262 3.65 -3.86 -11.51
C GLN A 262 4.77 -2.96 -10.94
N GLY A 263 4.79 -1.67 -11.31
CA GLY A 263 5.95 -0.81 -11.14
C GLY A 263 7.11 -1.21 -12.05
N LEU A 264 8.22 -0.49 -11.94
CA LEU A 264 9.43 -0.72 -12.72
C LEU A 264 10.65 -0.40 -11.85
N SER A 265 11.77 -1.07 -12.11
CA SER A 265 13.07 -0.70 -11.54
C SER A 265 13.75 0.41 -12.36
N GLY A 266 14.67 1.13 -11.74
CA GLY A 266 15.49 2.16 -12.39
C GLY A 266 14.91 3.56 -12.22
N ASN A 267 15.32 4.49 -13.07
CA ASN A 267 14.89 5.89 -13.04
C ASN A 267 13.58 6.10 -13.81
N ILE A 268 12.44 5.85 -13.15
CA ILE A 268 11.12 5.79 -13.80
C ILE A 268 10.30 7.08 -13.69
N THR A 269 10.65 7.96 -12.75
CA THR A 269 9.94 9.21 -12.49
C THR A 269 10.82 10.20 -11.73
N ALA A 270 10.43 11.48 -11.72
CA ALA A 270 11.15 12.53 -10.99
C ALA A 270 11.02 12.34 -9.46
N GLY A 271 12.17 12.18 -8.80
CA GLY A 271 12.27 12.05 -7.35
C GLY A 271 13.73 12.05 -6.89
N THR A 272 13.92 11.79 -5.60
CA THR A 272 15.23 11.71 -4.96
C THR A 272 15.47 10.28 -4.48
N THR A 273 16.50 9.62 -5.02
CA THR A 273 16.94 8.30 -4.54
C THR A 273 17.55 8.42 -3.15
N ILE A 274 17.62 7.32 -2.40
CA ILE A 274 18.25 7.31 -1.06
C ILE A 274 19.75 7.68 -1.16
N LEU A 275 20.46 7.23 -2.20
CA LEU A 275 21.84 7.64 -2.47
C LEU A 275 21.95 9.16 -2.66
N THR A 276 21.10 9.73 -3.51
CA THR A 276 21.07 11.18 -3.75
C THR A 276 20.75 11.95 -2.46
N ALA A 277 19.78 11.47 -1.69
CA ALA A 277 19.43 12.04 -0.39
C ALA A 277 20.60 12.03 0.60
N ILE A 278 21.35 10.92 0.69
CA ILE A 278 22.55 10.83 1.52
C ILE A 278 23.59 11.85 1.08
N LYS A 279 23.89 11.93 -0.23
CA LYS A 279 24.83 12.92 -0.78
C LYS A 279 24.43 14.36 -0.48
N ASN A 280 23.13 14.67 -0.51
CA ASN A 280 22.61 15.99 -0.18
C ASN A 280 22.69 16.34 1.32
N THR A 281 22.84 15.33 2.19
CA THR A 281 22.71 15.49 3.65
C THR A 281 24.05 15.56 4.36
N VAL A 282 25.07 14.86 3.86
CA VAL A 282 26.40 14.82 4.48
C VAL A 282 27.15 16.13 4.32
N ASP A 283 28.14 16.36 5.18
CA ASP A 283 29.08 17.50 5.05
C ASP A 283 29.77 17.41 3.68
N PRO A 284 29.93 18.52 2.93
CA PRO A 284 30.57 18.52 1.62
C PRO A 284 31.99 17.93 1.56
N LYS A 285 32.68 17.81 2.71
CA LYS A 285 33.99 17.17 2.83
C LYS A 285 33.93 15.65 3.04
N THR A 286 32.75 15.09 3.24
CA THR A 286 32.55 13.64 3.39
C THR A 286 32.56 12.97 2.03
N GLU A 287 33.51 12.07 1.80
CA GLU A 287 33.54 11.26 0.58
C GLU A 287 32.43 10.19 0.65
N VAL A 288 31.49 10.21 -0.29
CA VAL A 288 30.43 9.19 -0.42
C VAL A 288 30.77 8.24 -1.56
N VAL A 289 31.11 7.00 -1.22
CA VAL A 289 31.34 5.94 -2.21
C VAL A 289 30.08 5.11 -2.36
N TYR A 290 29.63 4.95 -3.62
CA TYR A 290 28.54 4.04 -3.96
C TYR A 290 29.08 2.82 -4.70
N ILE A 291 28.81 1.64 -4.16
CA ILE A 291 29.01 0.36 -4.85
C ILE A 291 27.79 -0.50 -4.57
N GLU A 292 27.06 -0.91 -5.60
CA GLU A 292 25.82 -1.67 -5.42
C GLU A 292 26.07 -3.01 -4.70
N LYS A 293 27.16 -3.71 -5.06
CA LYS A 293 27.46 -5.09 -4.62
C LYS A 293 28.94 -5.23 -4.22
N PRO A 294 29.39 -4.55 -3.14
CA PRO A 294 30.78 -4.64 -2.73
C PRO A 294 31.06 -6.04 -2.15
N ASP A 295 32.24 -6.57 -2.44
CA ASP A 295 32.74 -7.75 -1.74
C ASP A 295 33.29 -7.37 -0.35
N ALA A 296 33.38 -8.35 0.54
CA ALA A 296 33.82 -8.12 1.91
C ALA A 296 35.30 -7.69 2.01
N ALA A 297 36.16 -8.06 1.05
CA ALA A 297 37.58 -7.71 1.08
C ALA A 297 37.76 -6.21 0.80
N TYR A 298 37.05 -5.68 -0.19
CA TYR A 298 37.00 -4.26 -0.51
C TYR A 298 36.52 -3.42 0.68
N VAL A 299 35.42 -3.83 1.32
CA VAL A 299 34.87 -3.09 2.48
C VAL A 299 35.88 -3.05 3.64
N LYS A 300 36.66 -4.13 3.84
CA LYS A 300 37.70 -4.19 4.89
C LYS A 300 38.96 -3.41 4.54
N SER A 301 39.36 -3.37 3.27
CA SER A 301 40.57 -2.66 2.85
C SER A 301 40.37 -1.14 2.86
N GLU A 302 39.15 -0.69 2.61
CA GLU A 302 38.79 0.72 2.63
C GLU A 302 38.49 1.21 4.05
N LYS A 303 38.97 2.41 4.40
CA LYS A 303 38.76 3.03 5.71
C LYS A 303 37.43 3.79 5.78
N PHE A 304 36.31 3.08 5.59
CA PHE A 304 34.98 3.65 5.77
C PHE A 304 34.70 3.94 7.26
N SER A 305 33.99 5.03 7.53
CA SER A 305 33.54 5.36 8.90
C SER A 305 32.32 4.54 9.31
N TYR A 306 31.40 4.31 8.36
CA TYR A 306 30.21 3.46 8.48
C TYR A 306 29.68 3.15 7.08
N ALA A 307 28.75 2.20 7.01
CA ALA A 307 28.06 1.85 5.77
C ALA A 307 26.53 1.94 5.89
N ILE A 308 25.87 2.32 4.80
CA ILE A 308 24.42 2.28 4.64
C ILE A 308 24.11 1.30 3.51
N VAL A 309 23.39 0.22 3.83
CA VAL A 309 23.01 -0.84 2.88
C VAL A 309 21.51 -0.75 2.63
N VAL A 310 21.11 -0.46 1.39
CA VAL A 310 19.71 -0.31 1.00
C VAL A 310 19.33 -1.47 0.09
N VAL A 311 18.48 -2.37 0.58
CA VAL A 311 18.07 -3.60 -0.11
C VAL A 311 16.60 -3.90 0.17
N GLY A 312 15.97 -4.77 -0.60
CA GLY A 312 14.54 -4.96 -0.46
C GLY A 312 13.89 -5.86 -1.50
N GLU A 313 12.56 -5.83 -1.53
CA GLU A 313 11.76 -6.49 -2.56
C GLU A 313 11.78 -5.66 -3.87
N PRO A 314 11.70 -6.29 -5.06
CA PRO A 314 11.45 -5.57 -6.30
C PRO A 314 9.98 -5.08 -6.33
N PRO A 315 9.62 -4.16 -7.24
CA PRO A 315 8.22 -3.79 -7.46
C PRO A 315 7.33 -4.99 -7.80
N TYR A 316 6.14 -5.03 -7.22
CA TYR A 316 5.07 -5.99 -7.52
C TYR A 316 3.70 -5.39 -7.19
N ALA A 317 2.65 -5.93 -7.82
CA ALA A 317 1.26 -5.66 -7.48
C ALA A 317 0.41 -6.94 -7.60
N GLU A 318 -0.55 -7.08 -6.68
CA GLU A 318 -1.56 -8.15 -6.71
C GLU A 318 -0.91 -9.55 -6.73
N THR A 319 -1.39 -10.47 -7.58
CA THR A 319 -0.96 -11.88 -7.63
C THR A 319 0.55 -12.05 -7.83
N PHE A 320 1.21 -11.11 -8.53
CA PHE A 320 2.66 -11.17 -8.74
C PHE A 320 3.47 -10.89 -7.46
N GLY A 321 2.81 -10.36 -6.42
CA GLY A 321 3.37 -10.20 -5.08
C GLY A 321 3.17 -11.39 -4.16
N ASP A 322 2.38 -12.40 -4.54
CA ASP A 322 2.17 -13.58 -3.71
C ASP A 322 3.49 -14.32 -3.51
N SER A 323 3.84 -14.60 -2.25
CA SER A 323 5.08 -15.30 -1.92
C SER A 323 4.95 -16.06 -0.62
N LEU A 324 5.31 -17.35 -0.66
CA LEU A 324 5.30 -18.24 0.50
C LEU A 324 6.62 -18.20 1.29
N ASN A 325 7.71 -17.69 0.71
CA ASN A 325 9.03 -17.67 1.35
C ASN A 325 9.42 -16.31 1.94
N LEU A 326 8.76 -15.23 1.49
CA LEU A 326 8.95 -13.85 1.94
C LEU A 326 10.43 -13.45 2.09
N THR A 327 11.29 -13.95 1.21
CA THR A 327 12.74 -13.67 1.23
C THR A 327 13.08 -12.63 0.17
N ILE A 328 13.85 -11.61 0.54
CA ILE A 328 14.32 -10.60 -0.42
C ILE A 328 15.29 -11.23 -1.44
N PRO A 329 15.23 -10.84 -2.72
CA PRO A 329 16.08 -11.43 -3.76
C PRO A 329 17.56 -11.09 -3.58
N GLU A 330 18.42 -11.92 -4.16
CA GLU A 330 19.82 -11.57 -4.40
C GLU A 330 19.94 -10.63 -5.62
N PRO A 331 20.89 -9.69 -5.62
CA PRO A 331 21.82 -9.36 -4.54
C PRO A 331 21.15 -8.50 -3.48
N GLY A 332 21.18 -8.98 -2.24
CA GLY A 332 20.60 -8.31 -1.09
C GLY A 332 21.11 -8.95 0.20
N PRO A 333 20.74 -10.20 0.46
CA PRO A 333 21.28 -10.94 1.59
C PRO A 333 22.82 -11.09 1.56
N SER A 334 23.40 -11.34 0.38
CA SER A 334 24.87 -11.35 0.20
C SER A 334 25.49 -9.97 0.47
N THR A 335 24.87 -8.88 -0.01
CA THR A 335 25.36 -7.52 0.25
C THR A 335 25.30 -7.17 1.73
N ILE A 336 24.23 -7.54 2.44
CA ILE A 336 24.14 -7.38 3.91
C ILE A 336 25.31 -8.11 4.58
N LYS A 337 25.51 -9.40 4.25
CA LYS A 337 26.59 -10.21 4.83
C LYS A 337 27.98 -9.61 4.59
N ASN A 338 28.26 -9.21 3.34
CA ASN A 338 29.57 -8.68 2.96
C ASN A 338 29.90 -7.36 3.65
N VAL A 339 28.93 -6.44 3.71
CA VAL A 339 29.15 -5.10 4.29
C VAL A 339 29.09 -5.15 5.81
N CYS A 340 28.03 -5.69 6.40
CA CYS A 340 27.81 -5.69 7.84
C CYS A 340 28.77 -6.63 8.59
N GLY A 341 29.30 -7.66 7.91
CA GLY A 341 30.38 -8.50 8.46
C GLY A 341 31.76 -7.84 8.43
N ALA A 342 31.92 -6.70 7.75
CA ALA A 342 33.18 -5.98 7.61
C ALA A 342 33.22 -4.66 8.41
N ILE A 343 32.09 -3.97 8.53
CA ILE A 343 31.98 -2.68 9.19
C ILE A 343 30.59 -2.51 9.83
N ARG A 344 30.50 -1.66 10.87
CA ARG A 344 29.20 -1.21 11.41
C ARG A 344 28.33 -0.65 10.28
N CYS A 345 27.15 -1.23 10.14
CA CYS A 345 26.25 -0.92 9.03
C CYS A 345 24.85 -0.56 9.53
N VAL A 346 24.17 0.30 8.78
CA VAL A 346 22.72 0.45 8.83
C VAL A 346 22.14 -0.28 7.62
N VAL A 347 21.20 -1.19 7.85
CA VAL A 347 20.40 -1.79 6.77
C VAL A 347 19.07 -1.05 6.69
N VAL A 348 18.76 -0.50 5.52
CA VAL A 348 17.47 0.10 5.19
C VAL A 348 16.73 -0.88 4.28
N LEU A 349 15.65 -1.47 4.80
CA LEU A 349 14.81 -2.42 4.09
C LEU A 349 13.68 -1.69 3.34
N ILE A 350 13.65 -1.89 2.03
CA ILE A 350 12.59 -1.41 1.13
C ILE A 350 11.65 -2.57 0.79
N THR A 351 10.55 -2.70 1.51
CA THR A 351 9.66 -3.86 1.38
C THR A 351 8.19 -3.45 1.49
N GLY A 352 7.29 -4.14 0.80
CA GLY A 352 5.86 -3.89 0.91
C GLY A 352 5.26 -4.45 2.22
N ARG A 353 6.03 -5.29 2.93
CA ARG A 353 5.58 -6.11 4.06
C ARG A 353 6.78 -6.59 4.91
N PRO A 354 6.54 -7.22 6.08
CA PRO A 354 7.57 -7.97 6.79
C PRO A 354 8.15 -9.11 5.93
N VAL A 355 9.47 -9.28 5.99
CA VAL A 355 10.24 -10.28 5.22
C VAL A 355 11.17 -11.08 6.14
N MET A 356 11.65 -12.23 5.65
CA MET A 356 12.66 -13.06 6.31
C MET A 356 13.97 -12.26 6.50
N ILE A 357 14.17 -11.71 7.71
CA ILE A 357 15.37 -10.94 8.08
C ILE A 357 16.17 -11.57 9.22
N GLN A 358 15.56 -12.47 10.00
CA GLN A 358 16.16 -13.05 11.21
C GLN A 358 17.60 -13.56 11.02
N PRO A 359 17.97 -14.26 9.91
CA PRO A 359 19.34 -14.77 9.72
C PRO A 359 20.45 -13.70 9.67
N TYR A 360 20.07 -12.43 9.51
CA TYR A 360 21.01 -11.32 9.36
C TYR A 360 20.99 -10.37 10.57
N VAL A 361 20.00 -10.47 11.45
CA VAL A 361 19.80 -9.49 12.54
C VAL A 361 21.03 -9.35 13.42
N ASP A 362 21.75 -10.44 13.70
CA ASP A 362 22.92 -10.43 14.58
C ASP A 362 24.13 -9.68 13.98
N THR A 363 24.28 -9.69 12.65
CA THR A 363 25.39 -8.98 11.98
C THR A 363 25.08 -7.51 11.73
N ILE A 364 23.81 -7.12 11.75
CA ILE A 364 23.36 -5.75 11.47
C ILE A 364 23.47 -4.89 12.73
N THR A 365 24.13 -3.73 12.65
CA THR A 365 24.23 -2.80 13.81
C THR A 365 22.94 -2.01 14.00
N ALA A 366 22.37 -1.48 12.91
CA ALA A 366 21.06 -0.84 12.92
C ALA A 366 20.19 -1.30 11.74
N LEU A 367 18.90 -1.52 11.98
CA LEU A 367 17.95 -2.04 11.01
C LEU A 367 16.74 -1.11 10.94
N VAL A 368 16.41 -0.63 9.75
CA VAL A 368 15.29 0.26 9.49
C VAL A 368 14.36 -0.40 8.47
N ALA A 369 13.07 -0.52 8.81
CA ALA A 369 12.03 -0.79 7.83
C ALA A 369 11.54 0.55 7.25
N ALA A 370 11.83 0.77 5.97
CA ALA A 370 11.43 1.98 5.24
C ALA A 370 10.19 1.79 4.36
N TRP A 371 9.65 0.57 4.34
CA TRP A 371 8.48 0.19 3.54
C TRP A 371 8.71 0.47 2.04
N LEU A 372 7.72 1.07 1.37
CA LEU A 372 7.85 1.63 0.02
C LEU A 372 7.75 3.16 0.12
N PRO A 373 8.86 3.89 0.34
CA PRO A 373 8.82 5.32 0.68
C PRO A 373 8.49 6.26 -0.49
N GLY A 374 8.27 5.76 -1.71
CA GLY A 374 7.89 6.61 -2.84
C GLY A 374 9.03 7.52 -3.31
N THR A 375 8.72 8.71 -3.84
CA THR A 375 9.69 9.53 -4.58
C THR A 375 10.65 10.35 -3.71
N GLU A 376 10.37 10.50 -2.42
CA GLU A 376 11.05 11.48 -1.57
C GLU A 376 12.05 10.84 -0.61
N GLY A 377 13.11 10.22 -1.17
CA GLY A 377 14.15 9.52 -0.42
C GLY A 377 14.89 10.40 0.61
N GLN A 378 14.77 11.73 0.50
CA GLN A 378 15.26 12.66 1.51
C GLN A 378 14.64 12.42 2.90
N GLY A 379 13.40 11.93 2.97
CA GLY A 379 12.76 11.58 4.25
C GLY A 379 13.45 10.42 4.97
N VAL A 380 14.15 9.54 4.24
CA VAL A 380 14.99 8.48 4.83
C VAL A 380 16.24 9.10 5.45
N ALA A 381 16.93 9.97 4.72
CA ALA A 381 18.13 10.64 5.21
C ALA A 381 17.85 11.54 6.44
N ASP A 382 16.69 12.21 6.48
CA ASP A 382 16.27 13.07 7.59
C ASP A 382 16.39 12.38 8.97
N VAL A 383 16.02 11.11 9.06
CA VAL A 383 16.05 10.36 10.33
C VAL A 383 17.35 9.57 10.51
N LEU A 384 17.98 9.13 9.43
CA LEU A 384 19.30 8.47 9.50
C LEU A 384 20.38 9.42 10.05
N PHE A 385 20.33 10.70 9.69
CA PHE A 385 21.32 11.70 10.11
C PHE A 385 20.84 12.60 11.26
N GLY A 386 19.66 12.32 11.83
CA GLY A 386 19.18 12.95 13.06
C GLY A 386 18.61 14.36 12.90
N ASP A 387 18.26 14.81 11.68
CA ASP A 387 17.47 16.04 11.52
C ASP A 387 16.10 15.88 12.20
N TYR A 388 15.58 14.65 12.20
CA TYR A 388 14.40 14.23 12.93
C TYR A 388 14.67 12.92 13.68
N GLY A 389 13.87 12.67 14.72
CA GLY A 389 13.88 11.41 15.45
C GLY A 389 13.03 10.34 14.77
N PHE A 390 13.43 9.07 14.88
CA PHE A 390 12.55 7.95 14.53
C PHE A 390 11.33 7.93 15.45
N THR A 391 10.14 7.81 14.86
CA THR A 391 8.86 7.76 15.57
C THR A 391 7.92 6.67 15.08
N GLY A 392 8.19 6.08 13.91
CA GLY A 392 7.38 5.03 13.32
C GLY A 392 7.29 3.80 14.22
N LYS A 393 6.12 3.16 14.19
CA LYS A 393 5.84 1.90 14.87
C LYS A 393 5.30 0.90 13.86
N LEU A 394 5.61 -0.38 14.04
CA LEU A 394 5.14 -1.45 13.19
C LEU A 394 3.61 -1.51 13.14
N SER A 395 3.05 -1.37 11.94
CA SER A 395 1.62 -1.61 11.66
C SER A 395 1.32 -3.08 11.39
N HIS A 396 2.33 -3.95 11.35
CA HIS A 396 2.22 -5.40 11.16
C HIS A 396 3.19 -6.14 12.07
N THR A 397 2.79 -7.34 12.49
CA THR A 397 3.67 -8.29 13.16
C THR A 397 4.85 -8.67 12.26
N TRP A 398 6.08 -8.60 12.76
CA TRP A 398 7.24 -9.16 12.05
C TRP A 398 7.52 -10.59 12.54
N PHE A 399 7.39 -11.58 11.67
CA PHE A 399 7.59 -12.99 12.01
C PHE A 399 9.07 -13.35 12.15
N LYS A 400 9.35 -14.45 12.86
CA LYS A 400 10.67 -15.09 12.94
C LYS A 400 10.92 -15.95 11.71
N THR A 401 9.99 -16.85 11.43
CA THR A 401 9.99 -17.73 10.26
C THR A 401 8.62 -17.70 9.56
N VAL A 402 8.59 -18.00 8.26
CA VAL A 402 7.34 -18.06 7.49
C VAL A 402 6.39 -19.16 7.97
N ASP A 403 6.92 -20.22 8.60
CA ASP A 403 6.14 -21.33 9.14
C ASP A 403 5.20 -20.91 10.30
N GLN A 404 5.43 -19.72 10.88
CA GLN A 404 4.53 -19.17 11.89
C GLN A 404 3.24 -18.59 11.30
N LEU A 405 3.21 -18.34 9.99
CA LEU A 405 2.11 -17.63 9.34
C LEU A 405 0.89 -18.54 9.13
N PRO A 406 -0.34 -18.02 9.30
CA PRO A 406 -0.68 -16.67 9.76
C PRO A 406 -0.49 -16.49 11.27
N MET A 407 0.06 -15.32 11.67
CA MET A 407 0.25 -14.94 13.07
C MET A 407 -0.01 -13.45 13.28
N ASN A 408 -1.05 -13.13 14.03
CA ASN A 408 -1.50 -11.76 14.30
C ASN A 408 -1.52 -11.46 15.81
N VAL A 409 -1.47 -10.17 16.13
CA VAL A 409 -1.58 -9.72 17.52
C VAL A 409 -2.90 -10.20 18.13
N GLY A 410 -2.80 -10.86 19.29
CA GLY A 410 -3.95 -11.47 19.97
C GLY A 410 -4.10 -12.99 19.75
N ASP A 411 -3.35 -13.58 18.81
CA ASP A 411 -3.32 -15.03 18.65
C ASP A 411 -2.66 -15.72 19.86
N LYS A 412 -3.11 -16.94 20.18
CA LYS A 412 -2.56 -17.72 21.32
C LYS A 412 -1.10 -18.13 21.10
N HIS A 413 -0.71 -18.34 19.85
CA HIS A 413 0.64 -18.74 19.42
C HIS A 413 1.50 -17.55 18.99
N TYR A 414 1.18 -16.33 19.44
CA TYR A 414 1.85 -15.10 19.03
C TYR A 414 3.29 -15.03 19.56
N ASP A 415 4.26 -15.34 18.70
CA ASP A 415 5.70 -15.34 18.97
C ASP A 415 6.51 -14.57 17.88
N PRO A 416 6.37 -13.24 17.82
CA PRO A 416 6.99 -12.43 16.77
C PRO A 416 8.49 -12.21 16.97
N LEU A 417 9.20 -11.90 15.88
CA LEU A 417 10.54 -11.31 15.93
C LEU A 417 10.48 -9.87 16.44
N TYR A 418 9.56 -9.08 15.87
CA TYR A 418 9.20 -7.75 16.35
C TYR A 418 7.67 -7.66 16.45
N PRO A 419 7.10 -7.37 17.63
CA PRO A 419 5.66 -7.35 17.81
C PRO A 419 5.02 -6.15 17.09
N PHE A 420 3.73 -6.27 16.75
CA PHE A 420 2.89 -5.14 16.36
C PHE A 420 3.08 -3.96 17.33
N GLY A 421 3.21 -2.74 16.79
CA GLY A 421 3.47 -1.53 17.58
C GLY A 421 4.92 -1.35 18.03
N PHE A 422 5.84 -2.27 17.71
CA PHE A 422 7.27 -2.11 17.99
C PHE A 422 7.92 -1.01 17.15
N GLY A 423 8.94 -0.35 17.69
CA GLY A 423 9.76 0.62 16.97
C GLY A 423 10.58 1.43 17.96
N LEU A 424 11.90 1.40 17.81
CA LEU A 424 12.81 2.22 18.61
C LEU A 424 12.69 3.69 18.19
N THR A 425 13.06 4.59 19.09
CA THR A 425 13.02 6.04 18.85
C THR A 425 14.40 6.64 18.96
N THR A 426 14.66 7.70 18.20
CA THR A 426 15.86 8.55 18.38
C THR A 426 15.43 9.98 18.68
N LYS A 427 16.35 10.78 19.23
CA LYS A 427 16.16 12.22 19.37
C LYS A 427 16.86 12.94 18.21
N PRO A 428 16.33 14.08 17.73
CA PRO A 428 17.05 14.91 16.78
C PRO A 428 18.42 15.35 17.35
N THR A 429 19.44 15.41 16.51
CA THR A 429 20.73 16.00 16.85
C THR A 429 20.59 17.51 16.88
N LYS A 430 21.15 18.15 17.92
CA LYS A 430 21.24 19.62 17.93
C LYS A 430 22.21 20.02 16.82
N VAL A 431 21.78 20.92 15.94
CA VAL A 431 22.67 21.55 14.96
C VAL A 431 23.77 22.27 15.74
N THR A 432 24.99 21.76 15.70
CA THR A 432 26.20 22.43 16.20
C THR A 432 26.99 23.01 15.05
#